data_AF-K6HD71-F1
#
_entry.id   AF-K6HD71-F1
#
_cell.length_a   1.000
_cell.length_b   1.000
_cell.length_c   1.000
_cell.angle_alpha   90.00
_cell.angle_beta   90.00
_cell.angle_gamma   90.00
#
_symmetry.space_group_name_H-M   'P 1'
#
loop_
_entity.id
_entity.type
_entity.pdbx_description
1 polymer ?
#
loop_
_entity_poly.entity_id
_entity_poly.type
_entity_poly.pdbx_seq_one_letter_code
_entity_poly.pdbx_strand_id
1 'polypeptide(L)'
;MTNPHDRLIRETLQDKEDAISFFKYNLPKNVQDLLDLNGLELSQSSFISENLKEEQTDLLFQIPLKSGEKTNVYLLFEHKSYLDDSVFSQLLGYISAIYKSQYKADKKYSVVIPFVFYHGERSWTLGSDFKDRFVFSKNEEEVFKKYIPDFELEFFDLSKVDLNRLESITLRVILGVVQKIWGRGYFVFSSFGESFFSLGESKKRIEKG
;
A
#
# COMPACT_ATOMS: atom_id res chain seq x y z
N MET A 1 -1.41 19.08 4.75
CA MET A 1 -2.88 18.87 4.73
C MET A 1 -3.11 17.46 4.23
N THR A 2 -3.61 16.54 5.07
CA THR A 2 -3.94 15.17 4.68
C THR A 2 -5.04 15.17 3.62
N ASN A 3 -4.76 14.57 2.46
CA ASN A 3 -5.73 14.45 1.37
C ASN A 3 -6.88 13.53 1.84
N PRO A 4 -8.15 13.92 1.70
CA PRO A 4 -9.30 13.09 2.12
C PRO A 4 -9.31 11.68 1.49
N HIS A 5 -8.68 11.50 0.33
CA HIS A 5 -8.56 10.18 -0.32
C HIS A 5 -7.59 9.24 0.39
N ASP A 6 -6.48 9.77 0.88
CA ASP A 6 -5.49 9.01 1.63
C ASP A 6 -6.10 8.45 2.92
N ARG A 7 -6.94 9.26 3.57
CA ARG A 7 -7.69 8.82 4.75
C ARG A 7 -8.70 7.72 4.42
N LEU A 8 -9.47 7.87 3.33
CA LEU A 8 -10.50 6.90 2.96
C LEU A 8 -9.92 5.52 2.64
N ILE A 9 -8.88 5.46 1.79
CA ILE A 9 -8.24 4.20 1.41
C ILE A 9 -7.64 3.50 2.63
N ARG A 10 -7.00 4.27 3.51
CA ARG A 10 -6.46 3.73 4.76
C ARG A 10 -7.57 3.16 5.65
N GLU A 11 -8.66 3.88 5.85
CA GLU A 11 -9.79 3.39 6.65
C GLU A 11 -10.41 2.12 6.06
N THR A 12 -10.50 2.01 4.72
CA THR A 12 -10.93 0.79 4.05
C THR A 12 -9.96 -0.37 4.26
N LEU A 13 -8.67 -0.17 4.04
CA LEU A 13 -7.68 -1.25 4.13
C LEU A 13 -7.34 -1.67 5.57
N GLN A 14 -7.89 -0.98 6.58
CA GLN A 14 -7.91 -1.49 7.95
C GLN A 14 -8.95 -2.60 8.14
N ASP A 15 -9.97 -2.68 7.27
CA ASP A 15 -10.86 -3.83 7.23
C ASP A 15 -10.15 -5.03 6.58
N LYS A 16 -10.18 -6.16 7.27
CA LYS A 16 -9.44 -7.36 6.85
C LYS A 16 -9.99 -7.95 5.55
N GLU A 17 -11.30 -7.98 5.35
CA GLU A 17 -11.89 -8.57 4.14
C GLU A 17 -11.56 -7.73 2.91
N ASP A 18 -11.65 -6.40 3.05
CA ASP A 18 -11.27 -5.48 1.99
C ASP A 18 -9.76 -5.53 1.70
N ALA A 19 -8.89 -5.57 2.71
CA ALA A 19 -7.45 -5.73 2.52
C ALA A 19 -7.11 -7.03 1.78
N ILE A 20 -7.71 -8.15 2.19
CA ILE A 20 -7.53 -9.45 1.52
C ILE A 20 -7.96 -9.40 0.07
N SER A 21 -9.15 -8.87 -0.20
CA SER A 21 -9.65 -8.77 -1.57
C SER A 21 -8.75 -7.87 -2.42
N PHE A 22 -8.21 -6.80 -1.84
CA PHE A 22 -7.34 -5.88 -2.53
C PHE A 22 -6.01 -6.56 -2.90
N PHE A 23 -5.34 -7.20 -1.95
CA PHE A 23 -4.06 -7.85 -2.20
C PHE A 23 -4.18 -9.12 -3.07
N LYS A 24 -5.29 -9.86 -3.00
CA LYS A 24 -5.59 -10.96 -3.94
C LYS A 24 -5.70 -10.48 -5.39
N TYR A 25 -6.18 -9.25 -5.60
CA TYR A 25 -6.28 -8.71 -6.95
C TYR A 25 -4.96 -8.12 -7.45
N ASN A 26 -4.17 -7.53 -6.55
CA ASN A 26 -3.06 -6.64 -6.92
C ASN A 26 -1.66 -7.20 -6.76
N LEU A 27 -1.45 -8.20 -5.88
CA LEU A 27 -0.14 -8.82 -5.77
C LEU A 27 0.14 -9.70 -7.00
N PRO A 28 1.39 -9.85 -7.43
CA PRO A 28 1.76 -10.80 -8.47
C PRO A 28 1.39 -12.23 -8.09
N LYS A 29 1.00 -13.02 -9.09
CA LYS A 29 0.48 -14.37 -8.87
C LYS A 29 1.49 -15.27 -8.15
N ASN A 30 2.77 -15.17 -8.51
CA ASN A 30 3.88 -15.88 -7.86
C ASN A 30 4.00 -15.53 -6.37
N VAL A 31 3.77 -14.27 -5.98
CA VAL A 31 3.77 -13.85 -4.56
C VAL A 31 2.54 -14.40 -3.86
N GLN A 32 1.35 -14.23 -4.44
CA GLN A 32 0.10 -14.75 -3.87
C GLN A 32 0.09 -16.27 -3.66
N ASP A 33 0.79 -17.01 -4.51
CA ASP A 33 0.84 -18.46 -4.42
C ASP A 33 1.61 -18.92 -3.17
N LEU A 34 2.51 -18.09 -2.64
CA LEU A 34 3.30 -18.34 -1.43
C LEU A 34 2.65 -17.81 -0.14
N LEU A 35 1.80 -16.78 -0.23
CA LEU A 35 1.21 -16.08 0.92
C LEU A 35 -0.18 -16.59 1.31
N ASP A 36 -0.41 -16.90 2.59
CA ASP A 36 -1.76 -17.12 3.11
C ASP A 36 -2.44 -15.79 3.41
N LEU A 37 -3.05 -15.20 2.39
CA LEU A 37 -3.74 -13.92 2.51
C LEU A 37 -4.93 -13.98 3.50
N ASN A 38 -5.54 -15.14 3.75
CA ASN A 38 -6.63 -15.22 4.74
C ASN A 38 -6.10 -15.00 6.18
N GLY A 39 -4.82 -15.31 6.41
CA GLY A 39 -4.09 -15.04 7.64
C GLY A 39 -3.56 -13.60 7.76
N LEU A 40 -3.87 -12.71 6.82
CA LEU A 40 -3.43 -11.31 6.87
C LEU A 40 -3.90 -10.61 8.14
N GLU A 41 -2.98 -9.90 8.78
CA GLU A 41 -3.22 -9.11 9.98
C GLU A 41 -2.57 -7.73 9.85
N LEU A 42 -3.26 -6.69 10.31
CA LEU A 42 -2.67 -5.36 10.42
C LEU A 42 -1.71 -5.35 11.62
N SER A 43 -0.43 -5.13 11.35
CA SER A 43 0.59 -5.00 12.37
C SER A 43 0.52 -3.61 12.98
N GLN A 44 0.36 -3.52 14.31
CA GLN A 44 0.42 -2.22 14.97
C GLN A 44 1.83 -1.63 14.84
N SER A 45 1.90 -0.36 14.48
CA SER A 45 3.11 0.44 14.22
C SER A 45 4.04 0.62 15.44
N SER A 46 3.86 -0.13 16.53
CA SER A 46 4.76 -0.11 17.69
C SER A 46 6.18 -0.55 17.35
N PHE A 47 6.38 -1.25 16.22
CA PHE A 47 7.70 -1.61 15.69
C PHE A 47 8.45 -0.45 15.05
N ILE A 48 7.74 0.61 14.67
CA ILE A 48 8.26 1.74 13.92
C ILE A 48 8.63 2.84 14.93
N SER A 49 9.93 3.16 15.03
CA SER A 49 10.49 4.09 16.02
C SER A 49 9.73 5.43 16.04
N GLU A 50 9.73 6.15 17.16
CA GLU A 50 9.07 7.45 17.30
C GLU A 50 9.38 8.45 16.17
N ASN A 51 10.59 8.40 15.60
CA ASN A 51 11.00 9.25 14.46
C ASN A 51 10.29 8.96 13.13
N LEU A 52 9.57 7.84 13.03
CA LEU A 52 8.79 7.44 11.87
C LEU A 52 7.27 7.53 12.14
N LYS A 53 6.89 7.86 13.39
CA LYS A 53 5.48 8.09 13.76
C LYS A 53 4.93 9.42 13.26
N GLU A 54 5.77 10.33 12.80
CA GLU A 54 5.34 11.66 12.35
C GLU A 54 4.80 11.67 10.90
N GLU A 55 5.14 10.67 10.08
CA GLU A 55 4.72 10.58 8.67
C GLU A 55 3.48 9.67 8.44
N GLN A 56 2.56 9.58 9.41
CA GLN A 56 1.42 8.63 9.47
C GLN A 56 0.52 8.49 8.20
N THR A 57 0.97 7.75 7.19
CA THR A 57 0.10 7.27 6.10
C THR A 57 0.11 5.76 5.88
N ASP A 58 1.06 5.05 6.50
CA ASP A 58 1.49 3.75 5.97
C ASP A 58 0.94 2.60 6.81
N LEU A 59 0.45 1.56 6.13
CA LEU A 59 -0.09 0.35 6.76
C LEU A 59 0.94 -0.78 6.63
N LEU A 60 1.24 -1.44 7.74
CA LEU A 60 2.11 -2.62 7.74
C LEU A 60 1.25 -3.85 7.99
N PHE A 61 1.21 -4.76 7.04
CA PHE A 61 0.51 -6.03 7.18
C PHE A 61 1.51 -7.15 7.46
N GLN A 62 1.11 -8.10 8.29
CA GLN A 62 1.81 -9.35 8.51
C GLN A 62 0.99 -10.47 7.87
N ILE A 63 1.63 -11.31 7.06
CA ILE A 63 0.98 -12.33 6.25
C ILE A 63 1.75 -13.65 6.42
N PRO A 64 1.11 -14.73 6.89
CA PRO A 64 1.75 -16.03 6.98
C PRO A 64 2.13 -16.61 5.62
N LEU A 65 3.15 -17.45 5.60
CA LEU A 65 3.46 -18.28 4.43
C LEU A 65 2.55 -19.52 4.40
N LYS A 66 2.07 -19.90 3.21
CA LYS A 66 1.28 -21.14 3.04
C LYS A 66 2.07 -22.40 3.39
N SER A 67 3.40 -22.36 3.33
CA SER A 67 4.25 -23.48 3.73
C SER A 67 4.12 -23.83 5.21
N GLY A 68 3.57 -22.93 6.04
CA GLY A 68 3.53 -23.07 7.49
C GLY A 68 4.87 -22.78 8.18
N GLU A 69 5.85 -22.27 7.44
CA GLU A 69 7.10 -21.77 8.02
C GLU A 69 6.83 -20.64 9.01
N LYS A 70 7.63 -20.57 10.08
CA LYS A 70 7.40 -19.63 11.20
C LYS A 70 7.68 -18.17 10.87
N THR A 71 8.25 -17.89 9.71
CA THR A 71 8.60 -16.54 9.28
C THR A 71 7.44 -15.98 8.47
N ASN A 72 6.78 -14.96 9.00
CA ASN A 72 5.76 -14.23 8.25
C ASN A 72 6.43 -13.33 7.19
N VAL A 73 5.66 -12.90 6.21
CA VAL A 73 6.04 -11.83 5.28
C VAL A 73 5.33 -10.57 5.73
N TYR A 74 6.04 -9.45 5.67
CA TYR A 74 5.49 -8.14 5.92
C TYR A 74 5.19 -7.44 4.59
N LEU A 75 4.03 -6.83 4.47
CA LEU A 75 3.67 -5.98 3.34
C LEU A 75 3.54 -4.55 3.83
N LEU A 76 4.45 -3.68 3.36
CA LEU A 76 4.49 -2.26 3.68
C LEU A 76 3.70 -1.51 2.61
N PHE A 77 2.49 -1.07 2.95
CA PHE A 77 1.60 -0.34 2.06
C PHE A 77 1.84 1.17 2.17
N GLU A 78 2.22 1.77 1.05
CA GLU A 78 2.44 3.21 0.85
C GLU A 78 1.43 3.75 -0.16
N HIS A 79 0.94 4.96 0.08
CA HIS A 79 -0.03 5.62 -0.79
C HIS A 79 0.51 6.92 -1.37
N LYS A 80 0.48 7.06 -2.71
CA LYS A 80 0.92 8.29 -3.38
C LYS A 80 -0.17 8.85 -4.31
N SER A 81 -0.56 10.10 -4.07
CA SER A 81 -1.48 10.88 -4.92
C SER A 81 -0.76 11.73 -5.98
N TYR A 82 0.57 11.79 -5.94
CA TYR A 82 1.42 12.54 -6.86
C TYR A 82 2.72 11.78 -7.11
N LEU A 83 3.43 12.12 -8.19
CA LEU A 83 4.76 11.57 -8.44
C LEU A 83 5.73 12.14 -7.42
N ASP A 84 6.25 11.28 -6.57
CA ASP A 84 7.20 11.62 -5.53
C ASP A 84 8.53 10.91 -5.82
N ASP A 85 9.50 11.65 -6.33
CA ASP A 85 10.82 11.12 -6.65
C ASP A 85 11.53 10.53 -5.43
N SER A 86 11.14 10.92 -4.22
CA SER A 86 11.74 10.46 -2.95
C SER A 86 11.17 9.13 -2.44
N VAL A 87 10.11 8.59 -3.05
CA VAL A 87 9.40 7.38 -2.58
C VAL A 87 10.34 6.20 -2.34
N PHE A 88 11.34 6.01 -3.19
CA PHE A 88 12.30 4.92 -3.03
C PHE A 88 13.21 5.09 -1.80
N SER A 89 13.64 6.32 -1.53
CA SER A 89 14.45 6.63 -0.34
C SER A 89 13.62 6.49 0.94
N GLN A 90 12.35 6.88 0.89
CA GLN A 90 11.41 6.73 1.99
C GLN A 90 11.18 5.24 2.32
N LEU A 91 10.85 4.43 1.31
CA LEU A 91 10.64 2.99 1.46
C LEU A 91 11.89 2.28 1.97
N LEU A 92 13.09 2.66 1.51
CA LEU A 92 14.35 2.14 2.05
C LEU A 92 14.49 2.45 3.55
N GLY A 93 14.14 3.67 3.96
CA GLY A 93 14.13 4.08 5.36
C GLY A 93 13.19 3.21 6.21
N TYR A 94 11.98 2.96 5.70
CA TYR A 94 10.97 2.14 6.37
C TYR A 94 11.39 0.68 6.49
N ILE A 95 11.85 0.07 5.39
CA ILE A 95 12.35 -1.32 5.38
C ILE A 95 13.51 -1.47 6.36
N SER A 96 14.46 -0.52 6.37
CA SER A 96 15.57 -0.51 7.32
C SER A 96 15.09 -0.45 8.77
N ALA A 97 14.09 0.37 9.07
CA ALA A 97 13.52 0.48 10.41
C ALA A 97 12.78 -0.79 10.84
N ILE A 98 11.99 -1.39 9.95
CA ILE A 98 11.29 -2.66 10.19
C ILE A 98 12.30 -3.76 10.49
N TYR A 99 13.35 -3.92 9.68
CA TYR A 99 14.39 -4.92 9.93
C TYR A 99 15.16 -4.68 11.24
N LYS A 100 15.48 -3.43 11.58
CA LYS A 100 16.07 -3.10 12.89
C LYS A 100 15.14 -3.52 14.03
N SER A 101 13.83 -3.35 13.86
CA SER A 101 12.83 -3.71 14.85
C SER A 101 12.69 -5.23 15.01
N GLN A 102 12.53 -5.96 13.90
CA GLN A 102 12.49 -7.43 13.88
C GLN A 102 13.74 -8.04 14.55
N TYR A 103 14.93 -7.51 14.25
CA TYR A 103 16.17 -7.99 14.88
C TYR A 103 16.24 -7.67 16.38
N LYS A 104 15.64 -6.56 16.83
CA LYS A 104 15.55 -6.25 18.27
C LYS A 104 14.60 -7.19 18.99
N ALA A 105 13.47 -7.53 18.38
CA ALA A 105 12.45 -8.41 18.96
C ALA A 105 12.92 -9.87 19.01
N ASP A 106 13.22 -10.46 17.86
CA ASP A 106 13.36 -11.92 17.74
C ASP A 106 14.70 -12.37 17.11
N LYS A 107 15.62 -11.44 16.83
CA LYS A 107 16.92 -11.72 16.17
C LYS A 107 16.77 -12.46 14.82
N LYS A 108 15.62 -12.29 14.17
CA LYS A 108 15.28 -12.91 12.88
C LYS A 108 14.77 -11.85 11.92
N TYR A 109 14.93 -12.12 10.63
CA TYR A 109 14.42 -11.27 9.56
C TYR A 109 13.27 -11.97 8.86
N SER A 110 12.25 -11.17 8.56
CA SER A 110 11.06 -11.54 7.81
C SER A 110 10.96 -10.60 6.62
N VAL A 111 10.86 -11.15 5.41
CA VAL A 111 10.82 -10.38 4.16
C VAL A 111 9.81 -9.23 4.27
N VAL A 112 10.23 -8.04 3.84
CA VAL A 112 9.34 -6.87 3.72
C VAL A 112 9.14 -6.60 2.23
N ILE A 113 7.89 -6.70 1.78
CA ILE A 113 7.45 -6.36 0.42
C ILE A 113 6.91 -4.92 0.45
N PRO A 114 7.60 -3.95 -0.17
CA PRO A 114 7.04 -2.63 -0.36
C PRO A 114 5.94 -2.66 -1.43
N PHE A 115 4.78 -2.11 -1.11
CA PHE A 115 3.63 -1.99 -2.00
C PHE A 115 3.22 -0.53 -2.14
N VAL A 116 3.30 0.03 -3.35
CA VAL A 116 2.87 1.40 -3.63
C VAL A 116 1.53 1.39 -4.36
N PHE A 117 0.51 1.93 -3.72
CA PHE A 117 -0.76 2.30 -4.35
C PHE A 117 -0.65 3.73 -4.90
N TYR A 118 -0.69 3.87 -6.22
CA TYR A 118 -0.60 5.16 -6.91
C TYR A 118 -1.91 5.53 -7.59
N HIS A 119 -2.36 6.77 -7.37
CA HIS A 119 -3.60 7.32 -7.94
C HIS A 119 -3.48 8.78 -8.40
N GLY A 120 -2.30 9.20 -8.86
CA GLY A 120 -2.10 10.56 -9.36
C GLY A 120 -2.62 10.79 -10.78
N GLU A 121 -2.74 12.06 -11.17
CA GLU A 121 -3.16 12.47 -12.53
C GLU A 121 -2.17 12.04 -13.62
N ARG A 122 -0.88 12.03 -13.29
CA ARG A 122 0.18 11.68 -14.23
C ARG A 122 0.34 10.17 -14.26
N SER A 123 0.74 9.62 -15.39
CA SER A 123 1.15 8.21 -15.41
C SER A 123 2.39 8.00 -14.56
N TRP A 124 2.45 6.87 -13.86
CA TRP A 124 3.66 6.45 -13.15
C TRP A 124 4.85 6.29 -14.11
N THR A 125 5.93 6.98 -13.80
CA THR A 125 7.16 7.02 -14.63
C THR A 125 8.43 6.70 -13.83
N LEU A 126 8.31 6.42 -12.53
CA LEU A 126 9.45 6.25 -11.63
C LEU A 126 10.05 4.83 -11.64
N GLY A 127 9.46 3.90 -12.38
CA GLY A 127 9.88 2.49 -12.42
C GLY A 127 9.47 1.71 -11.16
N SER A 128 9.97 0.47 -11.03
CA SER A 128 9.72 -0.43 -9.89
C SER A 128 11.00 -0.77 -9.11
N ASP A 129 12.17 -0.57 -9.70
CA ASP A 129 13.42 -1.11 -9.16
C ASP A 129 14.27 0.01 -8.56
N PHE A 130 14.75 -0.18 -7.34
CA PHE A 130 15.59 0.83 -6.70
C PHE A 130 16.91 1.07 -7.43
N LYS A 131 17.45 0.02 -8.08
CA LYS A 131 18.67 0.10 -8.88
C LYS A 131 18.57 1.11 -10.04
N ASP A 132 17.38 1.33 -10.57
CA ASP A 132 17.15 2.26 -11.69
C ASP A 132 17.29 3.73 -11.26
N ARG A 133 17.40 3.98 -9.94
CA ARG A 133 17.67 5.32 -9.40
C ARG A 133 19.13 5.74 -9.52
N PHE A 134 20.02 4.82 -9.89
CA PHE A 134 21.43 5.09 -10.06
C PHE A 134 21.77 5.23 -11.54
N VAL A 135 22.53 6.27 -11.89
CA VAL A 135 22.96 6.52 -13.26
C VAL A 135 24.36 5.95 -13.45
N PHE A 136 24.46 4.81 -14.12
CA PHE A 136 25.71 4.11 -14.40
C PHE A 136 25.90 3.87 -15.90
N SER A 137 27.15 3.79 -16.33
CA SER A 137 27.49 3.07 -17.56
C SER A 137 27.34 1.56 -17.36
N LYS A 138 27.20 0.79 -18.46
CA LYS A 138 27.05 -0.67 -18.39
C LYS A 138 28.15 -1.38 -17.59
N ASN A 139 29.39 -0.89 -17.69
CA ASN A 139 30.52 -1.47 -16.96
C ASN A 139 30.42 -1.19 -15.45
N GLU A 140 29.98 0.00 -15.09
CA GLU A 140 29.79 0.40 -13.67
C GLU A 140 28.62 -0.36 -13.04
N GLU A 141 27.52 -0.54 -13.77
CA GLU A 141 26.34 -1.30 -13.31
C GLU A 141 26.71 -2.74 -12.94
N GLU A 142 27.47 -3.44 -13.79
CA GLU A 142 27.92 -4.80 -13.53
C GLU A 142 28.77 -4.93 -12.25
N VAL A 143 29.56 -3.90 -11.94
CA VAL A 143 30.42 -3.86 -10.75
C VAL A 143 29.63 -3.46 -9.50
N PHE A 144 28.76 -2.45 -9.61
CA PHE A 144 28.11 -1.80 -8.47
C PHE A 144 26.78 -2.42 -8.07
N LYS A 145 26.07 -3.15 -8.97
CA LYS A 145 24.76 -3.75 -8.67
C LYS A 145 24.72 -4.57 -7.38
N LYS A 146 25.80 -5.27 -7.04
CA LYS A 146 25.91 -6.09 -5.82
C LYS A 146 26.01 -5.30 -4.50
N TYR A 147 26.23 -3.98 -4.58
CA TYR A 147 26.30 -3.09 -3.41
C TYR A 147 25.04 -2.23 -3.26
N ILE A 148 24.11 -2.32 -4.20
CA ILE A 148 22.82 -1.64 -4.15
C ILE A 148 21.85 -2.54 -3.39
N PRO A 149 21.07 -2.02 -2.44
CA PRO A 149 19.96 -2.76 -1.84
C PRO A 149 19.04 -3.30 -2.93
N ASP A 150 18.87 -4.62 -2.94
CA ASP A 150 18.08 -5.33 -3.93
C ASP A 150 16.67 -5.58 -3.36
N PHE A 151 15.75 -4.68 -3.67
CA PHE A 151 14.33 -4.82 -3.38
C PHE A 151 13.52 -4.31 -4.56
N GLU A 152 12.43 -5.01 -4.84
CA GLU A 152 11.47 -4.66 -5.88
C GLU A 152 10.20 -4.08 -5.24
N LEU A 153 9.60 -3.08 -5.89
CA LEU A 153 8.34 -2.49 -5.49
C LEU A 153 7.16 -3.25 -6.11
N GLU A 154 6.26 -3.73 -5.27
CA GLU A 154 4.94 -4.12 -5.74
C GLU A 154 4.11 -2.87 -6.03
N PHE A 155 3.63 -2.75 -7.25
CA PHE A 155 3.11 -1.48 -7.74
C PHE A 155 1.69 -1.62 -8.29
N PHE A 156 0.80 -0.74 -7.85
CA PHE A 156 -0.57 -0.65 -8.35
C PHE A 156 -0.88 0.76 -8.88
N ASP A 157 -1.15 0.86 -10.19
CA ASP A 157 -1.54 2.10 -10.88
C ASP A 157 -3.06 2.15 -11.08
N LEU A 158 -3.78 2.86 -10.22
CA LEU A 158 -5.24 2.97 -10.31
C LEU A 158 -5.71 3.58 -11.64
N SER A 159 -4.91 4.45 -12.25
CA SER A 159 -5.30 5.17 -13.47
C SER A 159 -5.54 4.24 -14.67
N LYS A 160 -4.98 3.02 -14.63
CA LYS A 160 -5.03 2.04 -15.73
C LYS A 160 -5.91 0.83 -15.45
N VAL A 161 -6.55 0.79 -14.28
CA VAL A 161 -7.26 -0.41 -13.82
C VAL A 161 -8.72 -0.39 -14.28
N ASP A 162 -9.13 -1.49 -14.93
CA ASP A 162 -10.55 -1.81 -15.15
C ASP A 162 -11.17 -2.39 -13.87
N LEU A 163 -11.90 -1.55 -13.15
CA LEU A 163 -12.49 -1.91 -11.86
C LEU A 163 -13.56 -3.01 -11.98
N ASN A 164 -14.14 -3.28 -13.15
CA ASN A 164 -15.18 -4.31 -13.29
C ASN A 164 -14.66 -5.72 -12.96
N ARG A 165 -13.34 -5.92 -13.05
CA ARG A 165 -12.65 -7.18 -12.78
C ARG A 165 -12.44 -7.49 -11.30
N LEU A 166 -12.65 -6.52 -10.41
CA LEU A 166 -12.56 -6.72 -8.96
C LEU A 166 -13.78 -7.49 -8.45
N GLU A 167 -13.57 -8.50 -7.60
CA GLU A 167 -14.66 -9.28 -7.00
C GLU A 167 -15.40 -8.48 -5.91
N SER A 168 -14.66 -7.78 -5.05
CA SER A 168 -15.25 -6.95 -3.98
C SER A 168 -16.00 -5.75 -4.55
N ILE A 169 -17.30 -5.68 -4.25
CA ILE A 169 -18.15 -4.53 -4.58
C ILE A 169 -17.67 -3.29 -3.82
N THR A 170 -17.29 -3.44 -2.55
CA THR A 170 -16.79 -2.36 -1.69
C THR A 170 -15.55 -1.72 -2.30
N LEU A 171 -14.55 -2.52 -2.67
CA LEU A 171 -13.34 -2.02 -3.32
C LEU A 171 -13.63 -1.41 -4.69
N ARG A 172 -14.52 -1.99 -5.50
CA ARG A 172 -14.93 -1.37 -6.77
C ARG A 172 -15.49 0.04 -6.59
N VAL A 173 -16.34 0.22 -5.60
CA VAL A 173 -16.94 1.53 -5.29
C VAL A 173 -15.87 2.50 -4.80
N ILE A 174 -15.05 2.10 -3.83
CA ILE A 174 -14.02 2.97 -3.24
C ILE A 174 -12.96 3.35 -4.27
N LEU A 175 -12.39 2.38 -4.97
CA LEU A 175 -11.41 2.65 -6.01
C LEU A 175 -12.03 3.42 -7.18
N GLY A 176 -13.30 3.19 -7.49
CA GLY A 176 -14.03 3.96 -8.51
C GLY A 176 -14.28 5.42 -8.12
N VAL A 177 -14.53 5.68 -6.83
CA VAL A 177 -14.59 7.04 -6.30
C VAL A 177 -13.21 7.69 -6.42
N VAL A 178 -12.16 7.06 -5.89
CA VAL A 178 -10.77 7.56 -5.92
C VAL A 178 -10.32 7.85 -7.35
N GLN A 179 -10.58 6.94 -8.30
CA GLN A 179 -10.24 7.10 -9.71
C GLN A 179 -10.97 8.28 -10.37
N LYS A 180 -12.22 8.56 -9.96
CA LYS A 180 -13.06 9.62 -10.56
C LYS A 180 -12.81 11.02 -10.02
N ILE A 181 -12.30 11.15 -8.79
CA ILE A 181 -12.06 12.47 -8.20
C ILE A 181 -11.08 13.30 -9.02
N TRP A 182 -10.13 12.64 -9.68
CA TRP A 182 -9.17 13.29 -10.57
C TRP A 182 -9.67 13.43 -12.02
N GLY A 183 -10.71 12.70 -12.44
CA GLY A 183 -11.23 12.71 -13.81
C GLY A 183 -12.25 13.81 -14.14
N ARG A 184 -12.82 14.47 -13.12
CA ARG A 184 -13.76 15.60 -13.29
C ARG A 184 -13.55 16.61 -12.18
N GLY A 185 -12.94 17.75 -12.52
CA GLY A 185 -12.74 18.85 -11.58
C GLY A 185 -14.01 19.20 -10.80
N TYR A 186 -13.89 19.19 -9.46
CA TYR A 186 -14.74 19.76 -8.39
C TYR A 186 -16.28 19.69 -8.44
N PHE A 187 -16.93 19.27 -9.52
CA PHE A 187 -18.38 19.40 -9.71
C PHE A 187 -19.20 18.17 -9.28
N VAL A 188 -18.55 17.03 -9.03
CA VAL A 188 -19.24 15.77 -8.64
C VAL A 188 -19.39 15.65 -7.12
N PHE A 189 -18.52 16.30 -6.34
CA PHE A 189 -18.55 16.17 -4.88
C PHE A 189 -19.76 16.88 -4.23
N SER A 190 -20.28 17.93 -4.85
CA SER A 190 -21.46 18.66 -4.35
C SER A 190 -22.76 17.86 -4.46
N SER A 191 -22.88 16.94 -5.43
CA SER A 191 -24.12 16.17 -5.62
C SER A 191 -24.15 14.85 -4.85
N PHE A 192 -22.99 14.26 -4.52
CA PHE A 192 -22.92 12.97 -3.82
C PHE A 192 -22.55 13.11 -2.34
N GLY A 193 -21.89 14.21 -1.92
CA GLY A 193 -21.44 14.41 -0.55
C GLY A 193 -22.56 14.35 0.49
N GLU A 194 -23.74 14.92 0.20
CA GLU A 194 -24.87 14.93 1.15
C GLU A 194 -25.56 13.57 1.29
N SER A 195 -25.60 12.78 0.22
CA SER A 195 -26.24 11.45 0.24
C SER A 195 -25.37 10.41 0.97
N PHE A 196 -24.05 10.44 0.84
CA PHE A 196 -23.18 9.49 1.53
C PHE A 196 -23.01 9.81 3.03
N PHE A 197 -22.99 11.09 3.41
CA PHE A 197 -22.97 11.49 4.84
C PHE A 197 -24.26 11.08 5.57
N SER A 198 -25.43 11.24 4.93
CA SER A 198 -26.71 10.86 5.53
C SER A 198 -26.91 9.34 5.69
N LEU A 199 -26.31 8.54 4.81
CA LEU A 199 -26.27 7.07 4.94
C LEU A 199 -25.41 6.60 6.13
N GLY A 200 -24.30 7.30 6.41
CA GLY A 200 -23.44 7.03 7.57
C GLY A 200 -24.08 7.38 8.92
N GLU A 201 -24.84 8.48 8.97
CA GLU A 201 -25.59 8.86 10.19
C GLU A 201 -26.82 7.98 10.43
N SER A 202 -27.47 7.51 9.37
CA SER A 202 -28.65 6.64 9.48
C SER A 202 -28.31 5.27 10.06
N LYS A 203 -27.13 4.70 9.77
CA LYS A 203 -26.65 3.46 10.41
C LYS A 203 -26.37 3.63 11.91
N LYS A 204 -25.78 4.76 12.33
CA LYS A 204 -25.51 5.08 13.75
C LYS A 204 -26.78 5.24 14.60
N ARG A 205 -27.91 5.56 13.96
CA ARG A 205 -29.21 5.73 14.64
C ARG A 205 -29.97 4.41 14.83
N ILE A 206 -29.65 3.37 14.05
CA ILE A 206 -30.28 2.05 14.13
C ILE A 206 -29.56 1.15 15.15
N GLU A 207 -28.27 1.35 15.39
CA GLU A 207 -27.49 0.58 16.39
C GLU A 207 -27.57 1.12 17.83
N LYS A 208 -28.26 2.25 18.05
CA LYS A 208 -28.49 2.85 19.38
C LYS A 208 -29.96 2.85 19.81
N GLY A 209 -30.81 2.06 19.16
CA GLY A 209 -32.23 1.86 19.49
C GLY A 209 -32.45 0.53 20.19
#